data_AF-A0A363UKR1-F1
#
_entry.id   AF-A0A363UKR1-F1
#
_cell.length_a   1.000
_cell.length_b   1.000
_cell.length_c   1.000
_cell.angle_alpha   90.00
_cell.angle_beta   90.00
_cell.angle_gamma   90.00
#
_symmetry.space_group_name_H-M   'P 1'
#
loop_
_entity.id
_entity.type
_entity.pdbx_description
1 polymer ?
#
loop_
_entity_poly.entity_id
_entity_poly.type
_entity_poly.pdbx_seq_one_letter_code
_entity_poly.pdbx_strand_id
1 'polypeptide(L)'
;MSDDYDLHAISRELLRSWRGQRSQPAQSRRLGYRSNVVYAWEAGRRFPTAAEALRAAGLGERSAVRIWESFYGARPGWLDHIAPDTPAGVVAALNDLRGRTPIDDIATRAGLSRFAVSRALSGQTQPRLPTFLALIDALSLRLLDWLAAAAPIQSLPSVGPAWSRLEAQRRAAYALPWTQAVLRVIELQAYQRLPVHEPGWIAKRIGLPPQVEADCLTALEAGGQISWDGRRWQLSGSEALDTRRDRALGVRNKQFWAQTALDQLSADSDGLFSYNVFSVSERDVERLRRLHLGYFRQLRSIVAESTPAERVLVANVQLFALDQGPLGPPARPTTPVRPNPQPIEGED
;
A
#
# COMPACT_ATOMS: atom_id res chain seq x y z
N MET A 1 6.03 11.29 -14.79
CA MET A 1 4.71 11.54 -15.40
C MET A 1 3.69 11.62 -14.29
N SER A 2 3.56 12.79 -13.66
CA SER A 2 2.62 13.09 -12.57
C SER A 2 1.63 14.14 -13.09
N ASP A 3 0.87 13.78 -14.13
CA ASP A 3 -0.16 14.67 -14.69
C ASP A 3 -1.59 14.33 -14.23
N ASP A 4 -1.77 13.34 -13.35
CA ASP A 4 -3.11 12.77 -13.12
C ASP A 4 -3.90 13.42 -11.96
N TYR A 5 -3.29 14.29 -11.15
CA TYR A 5 -3.95 14.88 -9.98
C TYR A 5 -3.87 16.42 -9.94
N ASP A 6 -5.02 17.10 -10.01
CA ASP A 6 -5.13 18.51 -9.62
C ASP A 6 -5.03 18.62 -8.09
N LEU A 7 -3.80 18.70 -7.57
CA LEU A 7 -3.51 18.80 -6.14
C LEU A 7 -4.11 20.05 -5.49
N HIS A 8 -4.39 21.11 -6.26
CA HIS A 8 -5.07 22.30 -5.76
C HIS A 8 -6.57 22.04 -5.56
N ALA A 9 -7.23 21.35 -6.50
CA ALA A 9 -8.61 20.88 -6.32
C ALA A 9 -8.73 19.93 -5.13
N ILE A 10 -7.88 18.91 -5.06
CA ILE A 10 -7.86 17.93 -3.95
C ILE A 10 -7.67 18.64 -2.61
N SER A 11 -6.72 19.58 -2.53
CA SER A 11 -6.48 20.34 -1.30
C SER A 11 -7.71 21.13 -0.84
N ARG A 12 -8.46 21.75 -1.77
CA ARG A 12 -9.69 22.49 -1.44
C ARG A 12 -10.79 21.55 -0.95
N GLU A 13 -10.97 20.42 -1.62
CA GLU A 13 -11.97 19.40 -1.27
C GLU A 13 -11.67 18.78 0.09
N LEU A 14 -10.40 18.46 0.37
CA LEU A 14 -9.94 17.91 1.64
C LEU A 14 -10.19 18.88 2.80
N LEU A 15 -9.89 20.16 2.61
CA LEU A 15 -10.15 21.19 3.62
C LEU A 15 -11.66 21.38 3.89
N ARG A 16 -12.50 21.33 2.86
CA ARG A 16 -13.97 21.36 3.01
C ARG A 16 -14.46 20.12 3.77
N SER A 17 -13.93 18.95 3.44
CA SER A 17 -14.24 17.69 4.10
C SER A 17 -13.90 17.73 5.60
N TRP A 18 -12.71 18.22 5.95
CA TRP A 18 -12.29 18.36 7.35
C TRP A 18 -13.05 19.44 8.14
N ARG A 19 -13.46 20.53 7.49
CA ARG A 19 -14.34 21.52 8.11
C ARG A 19 -15.69 20.90 8.52
N GLY A 20 -16.21 20.00 7.70
CA GLY A 20 -17.52 19.38 7.88
C GLY A 20 -18.64 20.43 7.84
N GLN A 21 -19.59 20.31 8.76
CA GLN A 21 -20.78 21.19 8.80
C GLN A 21 -20.51 22.60 9.37
N ARG A 22 -19.31 22.87 9.90
CA ARG A 22 -19.00 24.17 10.49
C ARG A 22 -18.93 25.24 9.39
N SER A 23 -19.35 26.48 9.67
CA SER A 23 -19.11 27.58 8.74
C SER A 23 -17.61 27.93 8.67
N GLN A 24 -17.16 28.51 7.56
CA GLN A 24 -15.75 28.91 7.38
C GLN A 24 -15.26 29.89 8.47
N PRO A 25 -16.06 30.90 8.91
CA PRO A 25 -15.67 31.75 10.04
C PRO A 25 -15.59 31.00 11.37
N ALA A 26 -16.49 30.03 11.61
CA ALA A 26 -16.45 29.23 12.85
C ALA A 26 -15.20 28.36 12.91
N GLN A 27 -14.83 27.70 11.81
CA GLN A 27 -13.58 26.92 11.72
C GLN A 27 -12.35 27.83 11.89
N SER A 28 -12.32 29.00 11.26
CA SER A 28 -11.22 29.97 11.39
C SER A 28 -11.01 30.41 12.85
N ARG A 29 -12.11 30.70 13.57
CA ARG A 29 -12.06 31.05 15.01
C ARG A 29 -11.54 29.89 15.86
N ARG A 30 -11.98 28.65 15.60
CA ARG A 30 -11.48 27.45 16.32
C ARG A 30 -9.99 27.21 16.09
N LEU A 31 -9.48 27.56 14.92
CA LEU A 31 -8.05 27.52 14.60
C LEU A 31 -7.25 28.64 15.28
N GLY A 32 -7.92 29.62 15.91
CA GLY A 32 -7.29 30.76 16.58
C GLY A 32 -7.08 31.99 15.69
N TYR A 33 -7.66 32.02 14.48
CA TYR A 33 -7.54 33.18 13.60
C TYR A 33 -8.63 34.22 13.87
N ARG A 34 -8.24 35.49 13.76
CA ARG A 34 -9.15 36.64 13.82
C ARG A 34 -9.89 36.88 12.50
N SER A 35 -9.35 36.40 11.38
CA SER A 35 -9.91 36.57 10.04
C SER A 35 -10.42 35.23 9.48
N ASN A 36 -11.29 35.30 8.46
CA ASN A 36 -11.83 34.12 7.77
C ASN A 36 -10.79 33.47 6.85
N VAL A 37 -9.77 32.85 7.44
CA VAL A 37 -8.67 32.25 6.69
C VAL A 37 -9.10 31.04 5.87
N VAL A 38 -10.09 30.31 6.37
CA VAL A 38 -10.62 29.08 5.76
C VAL A 38 -11.31 29.39 4.43
N TYR A 39 -11.99 30.53 4.30
CA TYR A 39 -12.52 30.97 3.00
C TYR A 39 -11.42 31.07 1.93
N ALA A 40 -10.29 31.71 2.26
CA ALA A 40 -9.17 31.84 1.33
C ALA A 40 -8.55 30.48 0.97
N TRP A 41 -8.57 29.53 1.91
CA TRP A 41 -8.11 28.16 1.68
C TRP A 41 -9.04 27.37 0.76
N GLU A 42 -10.33 27.35 1.04
CA GLU A 42 -11.32 26.61 0.25
C GLU A 42 -11.59 27.22 -1.12
N ALA A 43 -11.33 28.52 -1.28
CA ALA A 43 -11.33 29.21 -2.58
C ALA A 43 -10.06 28.96 -3.39
N GLY A 44 -9.01 28.39 -2.79
CA GLY A 44 -7.71 28.15 -3.45
C GLY A 44 -6.85 29.40 -3.64
N ARG A 45 -7.17 30.51 -2.96
CA ARG A 45 -6.38 31.76 -3.03
C ARG A 45 -5.05 31.64 -2.29
N ARG A 46 -4.99 30.79 -1.26
CA ARG A 46 -3.78 30.42 -0.52
C ARG A 46 -4.01 29.09 0.17
N PHE A 47 -2.96 28.37 0.54
CA PHE A 47 -3.11 27.10 1.28
C PHE A 47 -2.44 27.16 2.66
N PRO A 48 -2.94 26.42 3.67
CA PRO A 48 -2.24 26.23 4.94
C PRO A 48 -0.95 25.42 4.74
N THR A 49 -0.04 25.46 5.72
CA THR A 49 1.05 24.46 5.80
C THR A 49 0.45 23.08 6.11
N ALA A 50 1.20 22.02 5.85
CA ALA A 50 0.76 20.65 6.14
C ALA A 50 0.39 20.47 7.62
N ALA A 51 1.24 20.96 8.54
CA ALA A 51 0.99 20.89 9.97
C ALA A 51 -0.33 21.61 10.34
N GLU A 52 -0.53 22.81 9.80
CA GLU A 52 -1.73 23.60 10.03
C GLU A 52 -3.00 22.94 9.45
N ALA A 53 -2.87 22.28 8.29
CA ALA A 53 -3.96 21.53 7.67
C ALA A 53 -4.34 20.30 8.50
N LEU A 54 -3.35 19.55 9.00
CA LEU A 54 -3.54 18.41 9.89
C LEU A 54 -4.15 18.82 11.25
N ARG A 55 -3.75 19.98 11.78
CA ARG A 55 -4.38 20.59 12.96
C ARG A 55 -5.85 20.91 12.69
N ALA A 56 -6.18 21.45 11.53
CA ALA A 56 -7.56 21.70 11.11
C ALA A 56 -8.39 20.41 11.02
N ALA A 57 -7.79 19.32 10.53
CA ALA A 57 -8.42 17.99 10.51
C ALA A 57 -8.74 17.50 11.94
N GLY A 58 -7.80 17.67 12.88
CA GLY A 58 -7.96 17.29 14.28
C GLY A 58 -9.04 18.07 15.04
N LEU A 59 -9.37 19.30 14.61
CA LEU A 59 -10.53 20.05 15.13
C LEU A 59 -11.88 19.51 14.62
N GLY A 60 -11.85 18.70 13.56
CA GLY A 60 -12.95 17.88 13.08
C GLY A 60 -13.02 16.53 13.80
N GLU A 61 -13.40 15.49 13.07
CA GLU A 61 -13.51 14.11 13.59
C GLU A 61 -12.32 13.22 13.17
N ARG A 62 -11.34 13.78 12.44
CA ARG A 62 -10.20 13.06 11.85
C ARG A 62 -8.90 13.55 12.47
N SER A 63 -8.49 12.96 13.59
CA SER A 63 -7.18 13.27 14.19
C SER A 63 -6.05 12.83 13.25
N ALA A 64 -4.99 13.64 13.15
CA ALA A 64 -3.83 13.32 12.31
C ALA A 64 -3.17 11.99 12.69
N VAL A 65 -3.22 11.60 13.97
CA VAL A 65 -2.79 10.27 14.44
C VAL A 65 -3.54 9.15 13.71
N ARG A 66 -4.88 9.21 13.69
CA ARG A 66 -5.71 8.19 13.03
C ARG A 66 -5.49 8.12 11.53
N ILE A 67 -5.22 9.25 10.87
CA ILE A 67 -4.90 9.29 9.44
C ILE A 67 -3.65 8.43 9.17
N TRP A 68 -2.58 8.66 9.94
CA TRP A 68 -1.34 7.93 9.77
C TRP A 68 -1.47 6.45 10.14
N GLU A 69 -2.09 6.12 11.28
CA GLU A 69 -2.34 4.73 11.67
C GLU A 69 -3.13 3.96 10.59
N SER A 70 -4.17 4.59 10.05
CA SER A 70 -4.98 3.99 8.98
C SER A 70 -4.18 3.83 7.68
N PHE A 71 -3.32 4.78 7.34
CA PHE A 71 -2.51 4.74 6.13
C PHE A 71 -1.39 3.68 6.19
N TYR A 72 -0.73 3.56 7.34
CA TYR A 72 0.32 2.56 7.57
C TYR A 72 -0.27 1.15 7.80
N GLY A 73 -1.50 1.07 8.32
CA GLY A 73 -2.15 -0.18 8.75
C GLY A 73 -1.69 -0.66 10.14
N ALA A 74 -0.77 0.08 10.75
CA ALA A 74 -0.25 -0.10 12.09
C ALA A 74 0.31 1.25 12.57
N ARG A 75 0.53 1.41 13.88
CA ARG A 75 1.11 2.63 14.42
C ARG A 75 2.61 2.73 14.08
N PRO A 76 3.07 3.73 13.30
CA PRO A 76 4.50 3.94 13.06
C PRO A 76 5.19 4.47 14.32
N GLY A 77 6.42 4.01 14.58
CA GLY A 77 7.12 4.31 15.85
C GLY A 77 7.42 5.80 16.09
N TRP A 78 7.49 6.63 15.05
CA TRP A 78 7.70 8.08 15.24
C TRP A 78 6.50 8.77 15.92
N LEU A 79 5.29 8.20 15.82
CA LEU A 79 4.09 8.76 16.48
C LEU A 79 4.14 8.63 18.00
N ASP A 80 5.02 7.80 18.56
CA ASP A 80 5.15 7.63 20.01
C ASP A 80 5.88 8.80 20.68
N HIS A 81 6.56 9.61 19.88
CA HIS A 81 7.42 10.69 20.38
C HIS A 81 7.10 12.06 19.78
N ILE A 82 6.39 12.11 18.65
CA ILE A 82 6.16 13.35 17.91
C ILE A 82 4.70 13.45 17.47
N ALA A 83 4.06 14.57 17.80
CA ALA A 83 2.70 14.85 17.38
C ALA A 83 2.63 15.12 15.86
N PRO A 84 1.75 14.44 15.11
CA PRO A 84 1.76 14.46 13.65
C PRO A 84 1.27 15.77 13.01
N ASP A 85 0.56 16.60 13.75
CA ASP A 85 0.06 17.92 13.33
C ASP A 85 1.04 19.06 13.68
N THR A 86 2.29 18.73 13.97
CA THR A 86 3.38 19.68 14.19
C THR A 86 4.35 19.71 13.00
N PRO A 87 5.16 20.78 12.85
CA PRO A 87 6.20 20.81 11.81
C PRO A 87 7.17 19.63 11.90
N ALA A 88 7.59 19.26 13.13
CA ALA A 88 8.44 18.11 13.37
C ALA A 88 7.75 16.78 13.00
N GLY A 89 6.45 16.66 13.27
CA GLY A 89 5.65 15.49 12.88
C GLY A 89 5.55 15.31 11.37
N VAL A 90 5.34 16.40 10.63
CA VAL A 90 5.35 16.37 9.15
C VAL A 90 6.71 15.90 8.63
N VAL A 91 7.81 16.43 9.18
CA VAL A 91 9.17 16.02 8.80
C VAL A 91 9.43 14.55 9.13
N ALA A 92 9.01 14.08 10.31
CA ALA A 92 9.15 12.69 10.72
C ALA A 92 8.39 11.75 9.77
N ALA A 93 7.15 12.10 9.42
CA ALA A 93 6.35 11.33 8.49
C ALA A 93 6.96 11.27 7.09
N LEU A 94 7.43 12.41 6.54
CA LEU A 94 8.06 12.44 5.22
C LEU A 94 9.38 11.64 5.20
N ASN A 95 10.18 11.70 6.26
CA ASN A 95 11.41 10.91 6.34
C ASN A 95 11.16 9.41 6.51
N ASP A 96 10.13 9.02 7.26
CA ASP A 96 9.72 7.62 7.38
C ASP A 96 9.24 7.06 6.03
N LEU A 97 8.47 7.85 5.26
CA LEU A 97 8.06 7.48 3.90
C LEU A 97 9.22 7.43 2.91
N ARG A 98 10.15 8.38 2.99
CA ARG A 98 11.32 8.45 2.10
C ARG A 98 12.15 7.18 2.14
N GLY A 99 12.38 6.62 3.33
CA GLY A 99 13.36 5.57 3.52
C GLY A 99 14.74 6.00 2.99
N ARG A 100 15.23 5.31 1.95
CA ARG A 100 16.53 5.60 1.31
C ARG A 100 16.42 6.30 -0.04
N THR A 101 15.20 6.65 -0.48
CA THR A 101 14.98 7.24 -1.81
C THR A 101 15.81 8.53 -1.98
N PRO A 102 16.60 8.65 -3.07
CA PRO A 102 17.37 9.85 -3.38
C PRO A 102 16.50 11.09 -3.54
N ILE A 103 17.03 12.26 -3.16
CA ILE A 103 16.30 13.53 -3.25
C ILE A 103 15.95 13.89 -4.70
N ASP A 104 16.85 13.61 -5.64
CA ASP A 104 16.65 13.96 -7.05
C ASP A 104 15.52 13.14 -7.70
N ASP A 105 15.35 11.88 -7.29
CA ASP A 105 14.22 11.05 -7.72
C ASP A 105 12.89 11.58 -7.18
N ILE A 106 12.88 11.96 -5.90
CA ILE A 106 11.69 12.54 -5.25
C ILE A 106 11.32 13.86 -5.93
N ALA A 107 12.32 14.71 -6.21
CA ALA A 107 12.14 15.99 -6.90
C ALA A 107 11.49 15.80 -8.27
N THR A 108 12.03 14.87 -9.06
CA THR A 108 11.50 14.51 -10.38
C THR A 108 10.06 14.01 -10.30
N ARG A 109 9.76 13.09 -9.37
CA ARG A 109 8.42 12.52 -9.20
C ARG A 109 7.39 13.54 -8.71
N ALA A 110 7.77 14.40 -7.77
CA ALA A 110 6.89 15.39 -7.16
C ALA A 110 6.71 16.65 -8.04
N GLY A 111 7.47 16.80 -9.13
CA GLY A 111 7.49 18.03 -9.92
C GLY A 111 8.05 19.22 -9.13
N LEU A 112 8.98 18.97 -8.20
CA LEU A 112 9.57 19.98 -7.32
C LEU A 112 11.08 20.11 -7.58
N SER A 113 11.68 21.22 -7.15
CA SER A 113 13.14 21.33 -7.16
C SER A 113 13.76 20.49 -6.05
N ARG A 114 14.97 19.94 -6.28
CA ARG A 114 15.76 19.26 -5.24
C ARG A 114 15.92 20.07 -3.96
N PHE A 115 16.02 21.40 -4.09
CA PHE A 115 16.12 22.31 -2.95
C PHE A 115 14.82 22.38 -2.15
N ALA A 116 13.66 22.45 -2.81
CA ALA A 116 12.37 22.43 -2.13
C ALA A 116 12.15 21.12 -1.37
N VAL A 117 12.49 19.98 -1.99
CA VAL A 117 12.43 18.66 -1.34
C VAL A 117 13.37 18.59 -0.13
N SER A 118 14.64 18.98 -0.31
CA SER A 118 15.64 18.97 0.75
C SER A 118 15.23 19.84 1.95
N ARG A 119 14.71 21.05 1.71
CA ARG A 119 14.23 21.94 2.78
C ARG A 119 13.00 21.41 3.50
N ALA A 120 12.08 20.75 2.78
CA ALA A 120 10.91 20.13 3.39
C ALA A 120 11.31 18.94 4.28
N LEU A 121 12.22 18.07 3.81
CA LEU A 121 12.69 16.90 4.55
C LEU A 121 13.58 17.24 5.75
N SER A 122 14.28 18.37 5.73
CA SER A 122 15.10 18.87 6.84
C SER A 122 14.31 19.75 7.82
N GLY A 123 13.05 20.09 7.51
CA GLY A 123 12.24 20.98 8.32
C GLY A 123 12.58 22.48 8.21
N GLN A 124 13.50 22.86 7.32
CA GLN A 124 13.83 24.27 7.05
C GLN A 124 12.64 25.04 6.46
N THR A 125 11.74 24.34 5.75
CA THR A 125 10.49 24.92 5.24
C THR A 125 9.33 23.99 5.49
N GLN A 126 8.18 24.54 5.89
CA GLN A 126 6.95 23.75 5.97
C GLN A 126 6.25 23.73 4.60
N PRO A 127 6.02 22.55 3.98
CA PRO A 127 5.31 22.48 2.73
C PRO A 127 3.85 22.93 2.91
N ARG A 128 3.32 23.64 1.91
CA ARG A 128 1.88 23.93 1.82
C ARG A 128 1.12 22.67 1.43
N LEU A 129 -0.18 22.62 1.72
CA LEU A 129 -0.98 21.40 1.53
C LEU A 129 -0.83 20.76 0.13
N PRO A 130 -0.91 21.49 -1.00
CA PRO A 130 -0.70 20.89 -2.33
C PRO A 130 0.71 20.27 -2.48
N THR A 131 1.75 20.98 -2.06
CA THR A 131 3.13 20.49 -2.08
C THR A 131 3.32 19.28 -1.17
N PHE A 132 2.65 19.25 -0.01
CA PHE A 132 2.67 18.12 0.89
C PHE A 132 2.01 16.89 0.24
N LEU A 133 0.87 17.03 -0.44
CA LEU A 133 0.25 15.93 -1.17
C LEU A 133 1.14 15.42 -2.32
N ALA A 134 1.81 16.32 -3.06
CA ALA A 134 2.83 15.93 -4.06
C ALA A 134 3.96 15.10 -3.44
N LEU A 135 4.45 15.49 -2.25
CA LEU A 135 5.48 14.73 -1.54
C LEU A 135 4.94 13.38 -1.05
N ILE A 136 3.72 13.31 -0.51
CA ILE A 136 3.09 12.04 -0.13
C ILE A 136 3.00 11.11 -1.33
N ASP A 137 2.56 11.61 -2.47
CA ASP A 137 2.47 10.85 -3.71
C ASP A 137 3.84 10.32 -4.14
N ALA A 138 4.82 11.21 -4.30
CA ALA A 138 6.16 10.86 -4.76
C ALA A 138 6.91 9.88 -3.83
N LEU A 139 6.68 9.98 -2.51
CA LEU A 139 7.35 9.16 -1.50
C LEU A 139 6.66 7.81 -1.27
N SER A 140 5.33 7.74 -1.43
CA SER A 140 4.57 6.53 -1.09
C SER A 140 3.97 5.79 -2.28
N LEU A 141 3.80 6.48 -3.42
CA LEU A 141 3.04 6.03 -4.60
C LEU A 141 1.62 5.57 -4.26
N ARG A 142 1.07 6.10 -3.16
CA ARG A 142 -0.19 5.70 -2.52
C ARG A 142 -0.99 6.92 -2.05
N LEU A 143 -0.96 8.02 -2.81
CA LEU A 143 -1.70 9.23 -2.47
C LEU A 143 -3.19 8.95 -2.24
N LEU A 144 -3.81 8.17 -3.12
CA LEU A 144 -5.23 7.81 -3.01
C LEU A 144 -5.56 7.06 -1.71
N ASP A 145 -4.69 6.16 -1.26
CA ASP A 145 -4.85 5.49 0.04
C ASP A 145 -4.72 6.44 1.21
N TRP A 146 -3.76 7.37 1.13
CA TRP A 146 -3.58 8.39 2.15
C TRP A 146 -4.81 9.30 2.22
N LEU A 147 -5.34 9.73 1.07
CA LEU A 147 -6.57 10.54 0.99
C LEU A 147 -7.78 9.79 1.57
N ALA A 148 -7.92 8.50 1.25
CA ALA A 148 -9.01 7.68 1.79
C ALA A 148 -8.85 7.37 3.29
N ALA A 149 -7.63 7.45 3.84
CA ALA A 149 -7.38 7.46 5.29
C ALA A 149 -7.68 8.85 5.90
N ALA A 150 -7.44 9.93 5.15
CA ALA A 150 -7.61 11.30 5.59
C ALA A 150 -9.07 11.80 5.60
N ALA A 151 -9.90 11.33 4.68
CA ALA A 151 -11.29 11.77 4.51
C ALA A 151 -12.16 10.67 3.86
N PRO A 152 -13.50 10.77 3.96
CA PRO A 152 -14.39 9.97 3.12
C PRO A 152 -14.09 10.26 1.65
N ILE A 153 -13.69 9.25 0.87
CA ILE A 153 -13.20 9.46 -0.50
C ILE A 153 -14.26 10.10 -1.42
N GLN A 154 -15.54 9.86 -1.14
CA GLN A 154 -16.68 10.44 -1.87
C GLN A 154 -16.78 11.97 -1.68
N SER A 155 -16.15 12.52 -0.65
CA SER A 155 -16.07 13.98 -0.45
C SER A 155 -14.98 14.65 -1.30
N LEU A 156 -14.21 13.86 -2.06
CA LEU A 156 -13.12 14.30 -2.92
C LEU A 156 -13.43 13.96 -4.39
N PRO A 157 -14.39 14.64 -5.04
CA PRO A 157 -14.83 14.29 -6.40
C PRO A 157 -13.71 14.36 -7.43
N SER A 158 -12.70 15.22 -7.23
CA SER A 158 -11.55 15.33 -8.14
C SER A 158 -10.75 14.03 -8.29
N VAL A 159 -10.77 13.14 -7.29
CA VAL A 159 -10.09 11.84 -7.36
C VAL A 159 -11.03 10.67 -7.65
N GLY A 160 -12.33 10.90 -7.86
CA GLY A 160 -13.32 9.85 -8.08
C GLY A 160 -12.97 8.87 -9.22
N PRO A 161 -12.58 9.36 -10.42
CA PRO A 161 -12.17 8.49 -11.52
C PRO A 161 -10.94 7.64 -11.18
N ALA A 162 -9.89 8.26 -10.63
CA ALA A 162 -8.66 7.57 -10.26
C ALA A 162 -8.89 6.54 -9.14
N TRP A 163 -9.71 6.88 -8.14
CA TRP A 163 -10.12 5.95 -7.09
C TRP A 163 -10.87 4.73 -7.65
N SER A 164 -11.74 4.95 -8.63
CA SER A 164 -12.51 3.88 -9.26
C SER A 164 -11.62 2.94 -10.06
N ARG A 165 -10.61 3.48 -10.75
CA ARG A 165 -9.55 2.69 -11.41
C ARG A 165 -8.77 1.86 -10.39
N LEU A 166 -8.29 2.48 -9.30
CA LEU A 166 -7.54 1.78 -8.25
C LEU A 166 -8.35 0.64 -7.61
N GLU A 167 -9.63 0.85 -7.31
CA GLU A 167 -10.50 -0.20 -6.78
C GLU A 167 -10.75 -1.33 -7.78
N ALA A 168 -10.86 -1.02 -9.08
CA ALA A 168 -10.94 -2.04 -10.12
C ALA A 168 -9.65 -2.89 -10.19
N GLN A 169 -8.47 -2.24 -10.14
CA GLN A 169 -7.17 -2.93 -10.09
C GLN A 169 -7.05 -3.83 -8.86
N ARG A 170 -7.53 -3.38 -7.69
CA ARG A 170 -7.57 -4.21 -6.47
C ARG A 170 -8.41 -5.45 -6.66
N ARG A 171 -9.63 -5.31 -7.19
CA ARG A 171 -10.51 -6.44 -7.47
C ARG A 171 -9.87 -7.43 -8.45
N ALA A 172 -9.22 -6.94 -9.49
CA ALA A 172 -8.48 -7.77 -10.43
C ALA A 172 -7.34 -8.54 -9.74
N ALA A 173 -6.54 -7.88 -8.90
CA ALA A 173 -5.45 -8.53 -8.17
C ALA A 173 -5.94 -9.59 -7.17
N TYR A 174 -7.13 -9.44 -6.61
CA TYR A 174 -7.72 -10.46 -5.73
C TYR A 174 -8.31 -11.63 -6.50
N ALA A 175 -8.95 -11.38 -7.64
CA ALA A 175 -9.54 -12.42 -8.48
C ALA A 175 -8.47 -13.23 -9.23
N LEU A 176 -7.40 -12.54 -9.67
CA LEU A 176 -6.31 -13.08 -10.45
C LEU A 176 -4.97 -12.66 -9.81
N PRO A 177 -4.49 -13.34 -8.75
CA PRO A 177 -3.24 -12.98 -8.06
C PRO A 177 -2.02 -12.90 -8.99
N TRP A 178 -2.01 -13.70 -10.07
CA TRP A 178 -0.97 -13.70 -11.09
C TRP A 178 -0.82 -12.38 -11.85
N THR A 179 -1.83 -11.50 -11.85
CA THR A 179 -1.73 -10.15 -12.44
C THR A 179 -0.51 -9.38 -11.93
N GLN A 180 -0.16 -9.55 -10.66
CA GLN A 180 1.03 -8.90 -10.07
C GLN A 180 2.33 -9.43 -10.68
N ALA A 181 2.44 -10.74 -10.93
CA ALA A 181 3.62 -11.31 -11.56
C ALA A 181 3.69 -10.98 -13.05
N VAL A 182 2.56 -11.08 -13.77
CA VAL A 182 2.45 -10.73 -15.20
C VAL A 182 2.89 -9.27 -15.43
N LEU A 183 2.47 -8.34 -14.57
CA LEU A 183 2.89 -6.94 -14.66
C LEU A 183 4.42 -6.79 -14.55
N ARG A 184 5.07 -7.52 -13.63
CA ARG A 184 6.54 -7.54 -13.49
C ARG A 184 7.23 -8.22 -14.67
N VAL A 185 6.59 -9.16 -15.36
CA VAL A 185 7.17 -9.77 -16.57
C VAL A 185 7.25 -8.76 -17.73
N ILE A 186 6.24 -7.89 -17.87
CA ILE A 186 6.22 -6.83 -18.89
C ILE A 186 7.35 -5.80 -18.67
N GLU A 187 7.76 -5.60 -17.42
CA GLU A 187 8.92 -4.76 -17.06
C GLU A 187 10.26 -5.33 -17.48
N LEU A 188 10.34 -6.64 -17.79
CA LEU A 188 11.61 -7.28 -18.11
C LEU A 188 12.20 -6.72 -19.40
N GLN A 189 13.51 -6.47 -19.40
CA GLN A 189 14.23 -6.03 -20.58
C GLN A 189 14.07 -7.01 -21.76
N ALA A 190 13.99 -8.32 -21.47
CA ALA A 190 13.75 -9.34 -22.48
C ALA A 190 12.39 -9.18 -23.17
N TYR A 191 11.34 -8.80 -22.43
CA TYR A 191 10.02 -8.52 -22.99
C TYR A 191 10.02 -7.21 -23.78
N GLN A 192 10.62 -6.15 -23.22
CA GLN A 192 10.68 -4.83 -23.86
C GLN A 192 11.44 -4.83 -25.19
N ARG A 193 12.38 -5.76 -25.37
CA ARG A 193 13.14 -5.96 -26.62
C ARG A 193 12.38 -6.74 -27.69
N LEU A 194 11.23 -7.34 -27.37
CA LEU A 194 10.44 -8.06 -28.37
C LEU A 194 9.96 -7.09 -29.46
N PRO A 195 10.09 -7.44 -30.75
CA PRO A 195 9.57 -6.60 -31.84
C PRO A 195 8.03 -6.54 -31.83
N VAL A 196 7.38 -7.64 -31.41
CA VAL A 196 5.93 -7.79 -31.27
C VAL A 196 5.65 -8.75 -30.10
N HIS A 197 4.55 -8.56 -29.39
CA HIS A 197 4.14 -9.49 -28.35
C HIS A 197 3.67 -10.81 -28.97
N GLU A 198 4.25 -11.92 -28.50
CA GLU A 198 3.82 -13.27 -28.83
C GLU A 198 2.91 -13.80 -27.70
N PRO A 199 1.64 -14.17 -27.98
CA PRO A 199 0.77 -14.79 -26.99
C PRO A 199 1.41 -16.06 -26.41
N GLY A 200 1.42 -16.18 -25.08
CA GLY A 200 2.04 -17.32 -24.40
C GLY A 200 3.50 -17.07 -24.00
N TRP A 201 4.12 -15.96 -24.43
CA TRP A 201 5.50 -15.64 -24.07
C TRP A 201 5.63 -15.42 -22.55
N ILE A 202 4.69 -14.67 -21.96
CA ILE A 202 4.71 -14.38 -20.52
C ILE A 202 4.46 -15.66 -19.75
N ALA A 203 3.45 -16.44 -20.16
CA ALA A 203 3.11 -17.72 -19.59
C ALA A 203 4.31 -18.67 -19.58
N LYS A 204 5.01 -18.82 -20.71
CA LYS A 204 6.22 -19.62 -20.80
C LYS A 204 7.34 -19.09 -19.91
N ARG A 205 7.49 -17.76 -19.80
CA ARG A 205 8.56 -17.12 -19.01
C ARG A 205 8.46 -17.39 -17.52
N ILE A 206 7.24 -17.47 -16.97
CA ILE A 206 7.00 -17.66 -15.53
C ILE A 206 6.22 -18.94 -15.18
N GLY A 207 6.06 -19.85 -16.14
CA GLY A 207 5.46 -21.18 -15.92
C GLY A 207 3.94 -21.16 -15.70
N LEU A 208 3.21 -20.26 -16.36
CA LEU A 208 1.74 -20.20 -16.29
C LEU A 208 1.07 -20.92 -17.46
N PRO A 209 -0.21 -21.31 -17.32
CA PRO A 209 -1.04 -21.67 -18.46
C PRO A 209 -1.29 -20.45 -19.37
N PRO A 210 -1.32 -20.61 -20.71
CA PRO A 210 -1.57 -19.51 -21.64
C PRO A 210 -2.87 -18.73 -21.40
N GLN A 211 -3.93 -19.41 -20.95
CA GLN A 211 -5.20 -18.76 -20.63
C GLN A 211 -5.06 -17.77 -19.45
N VAL A 212 -4.26 -18.12 -18.44
CA VAL A 212 -4.04 -17.25 -17.27
C VAL A 212 -3.31 -15.97 -17.69
N GLU A 213 -2.39 -16.05 -18.65
CA GLU A 213 -1.77 -14.86 -19.25
C GLU A 213 -2.82 -13.97 -19.92
N ALA A 214 -3.67 -14.53 -20.79
CA ALA A 214 -4.71 -13.77 -21.48
C ALA A 214 -5.70 -13.08 -20.53
N ASP A 215 -6.15 -13.81 -19.49
CA ASP A 215 -7.05 -13.28 -18.47
C ASP A 215 -6.38 -12.15 -17.66
N CYS A 216 -5.10 -12.32 -17.31
CA CYS A 216 -4.33 -11.29 -16.61
C CYS A 216 -4.12 -10.05 -17.47
N LEU A 217 -3.74 -10.19 -18.73
CA LEU A 217 -3.55 -9.07 -19.65
C LEU A 217 -4.84 -8.28 -19.84
N THR A 218 -5.97 -8.97 -20.03
CA THR A 218 -7.30 -8.35 -20.12
C THR A 218 -7.63 -7.56 -18.86
N ALA A 219 -7.39 -8.15 -17.68
CA ALA A 219 -7.68 -7.49 -16.41
C ALA A 219 -6.76 -6.28 -16.15
N LEU A 220 -5.47 -6.38 -16.50
CA LEU A 220 -4.50 -5.30 -16.37
C LEU A 220 -4.80 -4.14 -17.32
N GLU A 221 -5.22 -4.42 -18.56
CA GLU A 221 -5.63 -3.40 -19.53
C GLU A 221 -6.91 -2.70 -19.08
N ALA A 222 -7.94 -3.46 -18.68
CA ALA A 222 -9.18 -2.89 -18.14
C ALA A 222 -8.94 -2.06 -16.86
N GLY A 223 -7.93 -2.42 -16.07
CA GLY A 223 -7.47 -1.66 -14.91
C GLY A 223 -6.61 -0.44 -15.26
N GLY A 224 -6.23 -0.25 -16.53
CA GLY A 224 -5.36 0.83 -16.99
C GLY A 224 -3.91 0.71 -16.50
N GLN A 225 -3.47 -0.48 -16.09
CA GLN A 225 -2.10 -0.72 -15.65
C GLN A 225 -1.16 -0.98 -16.83
N ILE A 226 -1.72 -1.45 -17.95
CA ILE A 226 -1.03 -1.63 -19.21
C ILE A 226 -1.85 -1.06 -20.38
N SER A 227 -1.17 -0.76 -21.47
CA SER A 227 -1.76 -0.30 -22.73
C SER A 227 -1.08 -0.97 -23.92
N TRP A 228 -1.84 -1.20 -24.98
CA TRP A 228 -1.31 -1.69 -26.25
C TRP A 228 -0.69 -0.55 -27.08
N ASP A 229 0.57 -0.71 -27.51
CA ASP A 229 1.26 0.30 -28.34
C ASP A 229 1.12 0.06 -29.86
N GLY A 230 0.31 -0.93 -30.25
CA GLY A 230 0.18 -1.42 -31.63
C GLY A 230 1.00 -2.67 -31.92
N ARG A 231 1.97 -3.02 -31.08
CA ARG A 231 2.86 -4.19 -31.25
C ARG A 231 2.98 -5.03 -29.98
N ARG A 232 3.02 -4.42 -28.80
CA ARG A 232 3.20 -5.09 -27.51
C ARG A 232 2.54 -4.31 -26.38
N TRP A 233 2.43 -4.96 -25.22
CA TRP A 233 1.96 -4.33 -24.00
C TRP A 233 3.03 -3.41 -23.42
N GLN A 234 2.62 -2.22 -22.99
CA GLN A 234 3.46 -1.28 -22.25
C GLN A 234 2.80 -0.99 -20.90
N LEU A 235 3.61 -0.67 -19.90
CA LEU A 235 3.08 -0.18 -18.62
C LEU A 235 2.52 1.23 -18.79
N SER A 236 1.35 1.47 -18.23
CA SER A 236 0.71 2.80 -18.24
C SER A 236 0.92 3.58 -16.93
N GLY A 237 1.84 3.11 -16.08
CA GLY A 237 2.18 3.69 -14.78
C GLY A 237 2.25 2.62 -13.70
N SER A 238 3.17 2.75 -12.75
CA SER A 238 3.35 1.81 -11.64
C SER A 238 2.86 2.41 -10.32
N GLU A 239 1.56 2.62 -10.17
CA GLU A 239 1.02 2.90 -8.84
C GLU A 239 1.22 1.65 -7.96
N ALA A 240 1.65 1.86 -6.71
CA ALA A 240 1.84 0.75 -5.79
C ALA A 240 0.47 0.23 -5.35
N LEU A 241 0.06 -0.93 -5.85
CA LEU A 241 -1.20 -1.54 -5.46
C LEU A 241 -1.13 -2.04 -4.01
N ASP A 242 -1.71 -1.29 -3.07
CA ASP A 242 -1.87 -1.78 -1.70
C ASP A 242 -3.11 -2.66 -1.57
N THR A 243 -2.86 -3.94 -1.27
CA THR A 243 -3.88 -4.96 -1.02
C THR A 243 -4.18 -5.15 0.47
N ARG A 244 -3.55 -4.36 1.36
CA ARG A 244 -3.72 -4.51 2.83
C ARG A 244 -5.03 -3.94 3.37
N ARG A 245 -5.74 -3.10 2.61
CA ARG A 245 -7.00 -2.48 3.07
C ARG A 245 -8.10 -3.49 3.37
N ASP A 246 -8.18 -4.58 2.60
CA ASP A 246 -9.09 -5.67 2.88
C ASP A 246 -8.33 -6.81 3.55
N ARG A 247 -8.57 -7.00 4.86
CA ARG A 247 -7.88 -8.03 5.64
C ARG A 247 -8.16 -9.43 5.10
N ALA A 248 -9.40 -9.73 4.69
CA ALA A 248 -9.78 -11.06 4.24
C ALA A 248 -9.13 -11.37 2.89
N LEU A 249 -9.16 -10.41 1.95
CA LEU A 249 -8.55 -10.57 0.64
C LEU A 249 -7.02 -10.54 0.71
N GLY A 250 -6.45 -9.74 1.61
CA GLY A 250 -5.02 -9.75 1.91
C GLY A 250 -4.54 -11.09 2.47
N VAL A 251 -5.35 -11.77 3.30
CA VAL A 251 -5.07 -13.14 3.77
C VAL A 251 -5.11 -14.12 2.60
N ARG A 252 -6.14 -14.07 1.74
CA ARG A 252 -6.23 -14.95 0.55
C ARG A 252 -5.02 -14.81 -0.37
N ASN A 253 -4.58 -13.57 -0.63
CA ASN A 253 -3.41 -13.34 -1.48
C ASN A 253 -2.12 -13.89 -0.84
N LYS A 254 -1.94 -13.74 0.48
CA LYS A 254 -0.82 -14.35 1.21
C LYS A 254 -0.86 -15.88 1.19
N GLN A 255 -2.05 -16.47 1.35
CA GLN A 255 -2.25 -17.92 1.24
C GLN A 255 -1.90 -18.42 -0.15
N PHE A 256 -2.32 -17.71 -1.20
CA PHE A 256 -1.97 -18.02 -2.58
C PHE A 256 -0.44 -18.07 -2.77
N TRP A 257 0.29 -17.01 -2.39
CA TRP A 257 1.75 -16.99 -2.55
C TRP A 257 2.49 -17.95 -1.61
N ALA A 258 1.91 -18.30 -0.46
CA ALA A 258 2.43 -19.35 0.41
C ALA A 258 2.27 -20.73 -0.23
N GLN A 259 1.12 -21.00 -0.86
CA GLN A 259 0.90 -22.23 -1.61
C GLN A 259 1.84 -22.32 -2.80
N THR A 260 2.02 -21.24 -3.58
CA THR A 260 2.99 -21.22 -4.68
C THR A 260 4.42 -21.52 -4.20
N ALA A 261 4.83 -20.99 -3.05
CA ALA A 261 6.13 -21.31 -2.47
C ALA A 261 6.24 -22.80 -2.06
N LEU A 262 5.17 -23.38 -1.52
CA LEU A 262 5.11 -24.81 -1.20
C LEU A 262 5.18 -25.68 -2.47
N ASP A 263 4.46 -25.30 -3.53
CA ASP A 263 4.48 -26.00 -4.81
C ASP A 263 5.89 -25.96 -5.43
N GLN A 264 6.56 -24.80 -5.37
CA GLN A 264 7.94 -24.61 -5.83
C GLN A 264 8.95 -25.43 -5.02
N LEU A 265 8.83 -25.43 -3.69
CA LEU A 265 9.65 -26.26 -2.81
C LEU A 265 9.45 -27.76 -3.12
N SER A 266 8.20 -28.17 -3.38
CA SER A 266 7.87 -29.56 -3.72
C SER A 266 8.40 -29.99 -5.08
N ALA A 267 8.61 -29.05 -5.99
CA ALA A 267 9.18 -29.24 -7.31
C ALA A 267 10.72 -29.14 -7.35
N ASP A 268 11.38 -29.05 -6.18
CA ASP A 268 12.83 -28.92 -6.04
C ASP A 268 13.42 -27.73 -6.84
N SER A 269 12.73 -26.59 -6.81
CA SER A 269 13.21 -25.40 -7.51
C SER A 269 14.42 -24.76 -6.83
N ASP A 270 15.21 -24.00 -7.59
CA ASP A 270 16.44 -23.30 -7.12
C ASP A 270 16.15 -22.06 -6.23
N GLY A 271 14.93 -21.96 -5.70
CA GLY A 271 14.51 -20.91 -4.79
C GLY A 271 15.21 -21.00 -3.43
N LEU A 272 15.35 -19.85 -2.77
CA LEU A 272 15.85 -19.80 -1.40
C LEU A 272 14.70 -20.07 -0.41
N PHE A 273 14.64 -21.32 0.06
CA PHE A 273 13.71 -21.74 1.12
C PHE A 273 14.48 -21.89 2.43
N SER A 274 14.06 -21.17 3.47
CA SER A 274 14.73 -21.21 4.77
C SER A 274 13.69 -21.11 5.88
N TYR A 275 13.88 -21.90 6.94
CA TYR A 275 13.07 -21.82 8.15
C TYR A 275 13.97 -21.89 9.38
N ASN A 276 13.53 -21.24 10.46
CA ASN A 276 14.20 -21.32 11.76
C ASN A 276 13.13 -21.34 12.85
N VAL A 277 13.23 -22.30 13.76
CA VAL A 277 12.35 -22.44 14.93
C VAL A 277 13.18 -22.18 16.17
N PHE A 278 12.79 -21.18 16.96
CA PHE A 278 13.57 -20.70 18.10
C PHE A 278 12.65 -20.23 19.24
N SER A 279 13.19 -20.16 20.45
CA SER A 279 12.54 -19.55 21.61
C SER A 279 13.06 -18.13 21.84
N VAL A 280 12.18 -17.20 22.20
CA VAL A 280 12.52 -15.80 22.51
C VAL A 280 11.61 -15.27 23.61
N SER A 281 12.02 -14.18 24.25
CA SER A 281 11.17 -13.43 25.17
C SER A 281 10.08 -12.65 24.42
N GLU A 282 8.95 -12.37 25.07
CA GLU A 282 7.89 -11.48 24.54
C GLU A 282 8.42 -10.09 24.12
N ARG A 283 9.37 -9.55 24.90
CA ARG A 283 10.03 -8.29 24.57
C ARG A 283 10.79 -8.39 23.25
N ASP A 284 11.43 -9.53 23.00
CA ASP A 284 12.19 -9.75 21.77
C ASP A 284 11.29 -10.08 20.58
N VAL A 285 10.08 -10.64 20.78
CA VAL A 285 9.07 -10.75 19.72
C VAL A 285 8.78 -9.40 19.09
N GLU A 286 8.63 -8.35 19.89
CA GLU A 286 8.35 -7.00 19.39
C GLU A 286 9.57 -6.38 18.68
N ARG A 287 10.79 -6.72 19.12
CA ARG A 287 12.03 -6.37 18.39
C ARG A 287 12.11 -7.08 17.03
N LEU A 288 11.76 -8.36 16.99
CA LEU A 288 11.73 -9.16 15.77
C LEU A 288 10.65 -8.68 14.79
N ARG A 289 9.46 -8.28 15.27
CA ARG A 289 8.43 -7.65 14.43
C ARG A 289 8.94 -6.37 13.77
N ARG A 290 9.61 -5.49 14.53
CA ARG A 290 10.23 -4.28 13.97
C ARG A 290 11.32 -4.61 12.94
N LEU A 291 12.16 -5.61 13.22
CA LEU A 291 13.19 -6.07 12.29
C LEU A 291 12.58 -6.64 11.01
N HIS A 292 11.53 -7.44 11.12
CA HIS A 292 10.78 -8.02 10.00
C HIS A 292 10.18 -6.93 9.10
N LEU A 293 9.60 -5.88 9.69
CA LEU A 293 9.15 -4.70 8.95
C LEU A 293 10.31 -3.91 8.33
N GLY A 294 11.45 -3.83 9.03
CA GLY A 294 12.68 -3.20 8.54
C GLY A 294 13.26 -3.91 7.32
N TYR A 295 13.28 -5.25 7.35
CA TYR A 295 13.70 -6.10 6.23
C TYR A 295 12.89 -5.81 4.97
N PHE A 296 11.55 -5.81 5.05
CA PHE A 296 10.72 -5.51 3.88
C PHE A 296 10.89 -4.08 3.36
N ARG A 297 11.20 -3.11 4.22
CA ARG A 297 11.55 -1.75 3.78
C ARG A 297 12.87 -1.73 3.00
N GLN A 298 13.89 -2.45 3.48
CA GLN A 298 15.16 -2.58 2.78
C GLN A 298 15.02 -3.34 1.44
N LEU A 299 14.28 -4.46 1.44
CA LEU A 299 13.98 -5.22 0.22
C LEU A 299 13.33 -4.33 -0.83
N ARG A 300 12.32 -3.54 -0.46
CA ARG A 300 11.66 -2.59 -1.38
C ARG A 300 12.63 -1.52 -1.90
N SER A 301 13.57 -1.06 -1.09
CA SER A 301 14.62 -0.12 -1.53
C SER A 301 15.50 -0.75 -2.61
N ILE A 302 15.98 -1.97 -2.39
CA ILE A 302 16.81 -2.71 -3.36
C ILE A 302 16.05 -2.90 -4.67
N VAL A 303 14.78 -3.32 -4.60
CA VAL A 303 13.92 -3.49 -5.78
C VAL A 303 13.76 -2.16 -6.54
N ALA A 304 13.59 -1.04 -5.84
CA ALA A 304 13.43 0.27 -6.47
C ALA A 304 14.72 0.78 -7.17
N GLU A 305 15.89 0.36 -6.69
CA GLU A 305 17.20 0.71 -7.26
C GLU A 305 17.68 -0.29 -8.33
N SER A 306 17.07 -1.48 -8.39
CA SER A 306 17.47 -2.58 -9.27
C SER A 306 17.11 -2.29 -10.73
N THR A 307 18.11 -1.88 -11.50
CA THR A 307 18.01 -1.73 -12.96
C THR A 307 19.25 -2.32 -13.65
N PRO A 308 19.08 -3.03 -14.79
CA PRO A 308 17.84 -3.34 -15.48
C PRO A 308 16.98 -4.40 -14.77
N ALA A 309 15.68 -4.46 -15.10
CA ALA A 309 14.79 -5.52 -14.62
C ALA A 309 14.97 -6.80 -15.46
N GLU A 310 15.51 -7.84 -14.85
CA GLU A 310 15.89 -9.08 -15.55
C GLU A 310 15.15 -10.33 -15.05
N ARG A 311 14.72 -10.31 -13.78
CA ARG A 311 14.02 -11.42 -13.14
C ARG A 311 12.80 -10.96 -12.34
N VAL A 312 11.80 -11.83 -12.31
CA VAL A 312 10.64 -11.70 -11.42
C VAL A 312 10.88 -12.61 -10.22
N LEU A 313 10.85 -12.04 -9.02
CA LEU A 313 11.07 -12.74 -7.77
C LEU A 313 9.87 -12.51 -6.84
N VAL A 314 9.51 -13.52 -6.07
CA VAL A 314 8.54 -13.42 -4.98
C VAL A 314 9.26 -13.70 -3.67
N ALA A 315 9.13 -12.79 -2.70
CA ALA A 315 9.66 -12.96 -1.35
C ALA A 315 8.51 -13.18 -0.37
N ASN A 316 8.43 -14.38 0.20
CA ASN A 316 7.47 -14.73 1.25
C ASN A 316 8.23 -15.03 2.55
N VAL A 317 8.28 -14.05 3.45
CA VAL A 317 8.94 -14.19 4.76
C VAL A 317 7.87 -14.27 5.83
N GLN A 318 7.92 -15.32 6.64
CA GLN A 318 6.91 -15.59 7.66
C GLN A 318 7.51 -15.47 9.06
N LEU A 319 6.79 -14.78 9.94
CA LEU A 319 7.08 -14.71 11.38
C LEU A 319 5.74 -14.83 12.10
N PHE A 320 5.53 -15.92 12.83
CA PHE A 320 4.31 -16.20 13.57
C PHE A 320 4.62 -16.96 14.85
N ALA A 321 3.76 -16.80 15.85
CA ALA A 321 3.86 -17.52 17.11
C ALA A 321 3.16 -18.88 16.96
N LEU A 322 3.84 -19.95 17.40
CA LEU A 322 3.33 -21.32 17.30
C LEU A 322 2.34 -21.68 18.40
N ASP A 323 2.33 -20.93 19.50
CA ASP A 323 1.49 -21.10 20.67
C ASP A 323 0.16 -20.33 20.59
N GLN A 324 -0.10 -19.61 19.49
CA GLN A 324 -1.33 -18.86 19.26
C GLN A 324 -2.25 -19.56 18.26
N GLY A 325 -2.83 -20.69 18.67
CA GLY A 325 -3.88 -21.40 17.93
C GLY A 325 -3.55 -22.87 17.64
N PRO A 326 -4.51 -23.63 17.09
CA PRO A 326 -4.28 -25.02 16.71
C PRO A 326 -3.27 -25.11 15.56
N LEU A 327 -2.24 -25.93 15.75
CA LEU A 327 -1.29 -26.31 14.70
C LEU A 327 -1.70 -27.65 14.09
N GLY A 328 -1.55 -27.79 12.78
CA GLY A 328 -1.83 -29.03 12.05
C GLY A 328 -3.25 -29.12 11.48
N PRO A 329 -3.57 -30.24 10.78
CA PRO A 329 -4.89 -30.44 10.22
C PRO A 329 -5.97 -30.41 11.32
N PRO A 330 -7.18 -29.89 11.04
CA PRO A 330 -8.27 -29.91 12.00
C PRO A 330 -8.48 -31.35 12.46
N ALA A 331 -8.62 -31.54 13.78
CA ALA A 331 -8.91 -32.85 14.36
C ALA A 331 -10.07 -33.47 13.58
N ARG A 332 -9.85 -34.64 12.96
CA ARG A 332 -10.95 -35.37 12.31
C ARG A 332 -12.04 -35.54 13.36
N PRO A 333 -13.30 -35.22 13.07
CA PRO A 333 -14.38 -35.50 14.00
C PRO A 333 -14.32 -36.98 14.34
N THR A 334 -14.02 -37.29 15.60
CA THR A 334 -14.05 -38.64 16.11
C THR A 334 -15.47 -39.14 15.94
N THR A 335 -15.68 -40.06 15.01
CA THR A 335 -16.92 -40.83 14.92
C THR A 335 -17.17 -41.41 16.31
N PRO A 336 -18.31 -41.16 16.96
CA PRO A 336 -18.57 -41.77 18.26
C PRO A 336 -18.50 -43.28 18.10
N VAL A 337 -17.57 -43.90 18.81
CA VAL A 337 -17.50 -45.35 18.97
C VAL A 337 -18.86 -45.76 19.51
N ARG A 338 -19.63 -46.54 18.72
CA ARG A 338 -20.89 -47.10 19.20
C ARG A 338 -20.57 -47.89 20.49
N PRO A 339 -21.28 -47.65 21.60
CA PRO A 339 -21.10 -48.47 22.78
C PRO A 339 -21.36 -49.93 22.39
N ASN A 340 -20.48 -50.83 22.83
CA ASN A 340 -20.65 -52.27 22.66
C ASN A 340 -22.06 -52.66 23.12
N PRO A 341 -22.80 -53.50 22.38
CA PRO A 341 -24.05 -54.05 22.87
C PRO A 341 -23.76 -54.82 24.17
N GLN A 342 -24.43 -54.44 25.24
CA GLN A 342 -24.39 -55.21 26.48
C GLN A 342 -24.95 -56.62 26.22
N PRO A 343 -24.37 -57.67 26.83
CA PRO A 343 -24.90 -59.00 26.73
C PRO A 343 -26.29 -59.05 27.39
N ILE A 344 -27.24 -59.62 26.67
CA ILE A 344 -28.57 -59.96 27.17
C ILE A 344 -28.37 -61.05 28.22
N GLU A 345 -28.50 -60.70 29.50
CA GLU A 345 -28.70 -61.69 30.55
C GLU A 345 -30.10 -62.28 30.38
N GLY A 346 -30.16 -63.58 30.19
CA GLY A 346 -31.41 -64.34 30.20
C GLY A 346 -31.91 -64.49 31.63
N GLU A 347 -33.21 -64.35 31.80
CA GLU A 347 -33.94 -64.87 32.96
C GLU A 347 -34.78 -66.08 32.51
N ASP A 348 -34.62 -67.16 33.27
CA ASP A 348 -35.47 -68.36 33.31
C ASP A 348 -36.89 -68.04 33.84
#